data_AF-A0A5Q2W511-F1
#
_entry.id   AF-A0A5Q2W511-F1
#
_cell.length_a   1.000
_cell.length_b   1.000
_cell.length_c   1.000
_cell.angle_alpha   90.00
_cell.angle_beta   90.00
_cell.angle_gamma   90.00
#
_symmetry.space_group_name_H-M   'P 1'
#
loop_
_entity.id
_entity.type
_entity.pdbx_description
1 polymer ?
#
loop_
_entity_poly.entity_id
_entity_poly.type
_entity_poly.pdbx_seq_one_letter_code
_entity_poly.pdbx_strand_id
1 'polypeptide(L)'
;MKLKVPDLHLEGLQLVRVTLTPGMGPKEYDGQWVMFCSPLGSPGALVVSADFHEVSEGVLLGGTAHAIVRSNDATTASQAGADEAAEVLGPWLSEVLWDFLAGYLLPLAATSWGNFTLPQKAPTPTIRHLAELGGSDKE
;
A
#
# COMPACT_ATOMS: atom_id res chain seq x y z
N MET A 1 -18.21 11.72 18.36
CA MET A 1 -16.92 12.29 18.77
C MET A 1 -16.16 12.60 17.49
N LYS A 2 -15.83 13.87 17.21
CA LYS A 2 -15.06 14.22 16.00
C LYS A 2 -13.60 13.88 16.28
N LEU A 3 -13.02 12.94 15.53
CA LEU A 3 -11.59 12.69 15.54
C LEU A 3 -10.88 14.02 15.24
N LYS A 4 -10.10 14.54 16.20
CA LYS A 4 -9.04 15.49 15.88
C LYS A 4 -8.13 14.78 14.89
N VAL A 5 -7.67 15.49 13.86
CA VAL A 5 -6.65 14.98 12.93
C VAL A 5 -5.54 14.37 13.80
N PRO A 6 -5.27 13.06 13.72
CA PRO A 6 -4.37 12.41 14.68
C PRO A 6 -2.99 13.04 14.53
N ASP A 7 -2.35 13.34 15.66
CA ASP A 7 -0.96 13.79 15.67
C ASP A 7 -0.08 12.63 15.20
N LEU A 8 0.32 12.68 13.93
CA LEU A 8 0.98 11.60 13.21
C LEU A 8 2.36 12.03 12.75
N HIS A 9 3.31 11.13 12.93
CA HIS A 9 4.67 11.26 12.46
C HIS A 9 4.96 10.15 11.45
N LEU A 10 5.39 10.53 10.24
CA LEU A 10 6.01 9.60 9.31
C LEU A 10 7.46 9.37 9.75
N GLU A 11 7.72 8.20 10.32
CA GLU A 11 9.05 7.85 10.85
C GLU A 11 9.96 7.29 9.77
N GLY A 12 9.38 6.69 8.72
CA GLY A 12 10.13 6.12 7.63
C GLY A 12 9.29 5.79 6.42
N LEU A 13 9.94 5.77 5.26
CA LEU A 13 9.37 5.42 3.97
C LEU A 13 10.40 4.60 3.20
N GLN A 14 10.00 3.45 2.67
CA GLN A 14 10.90 2.50 2.04
C GLN A 14 10.28 1.92 0.77
N LEU A 15 11.07 1.92 -0.31
CA LEU A 15 10.76 1.14 -1.50
C LEU A 15 11.29 -0.27 -1.30
N VAL A 16 10.41 -1.26 -1.32
CA VAL A 16 10.78 -2.67 -1.12
C VAL A 16 11.11 -3.33 -2.44
N ARG A 17 10.29 -3.07 -3.46
CA ARG A 17 10.42 -3.71 -4.76
C ARG A 17 9.81 -2.84 -5.84
N VAL A 18 10.43 -2.85 -7.02
CA VAL A 18 9.81 -2.43 -8.27
C VAL A 18 10.15 -3.46 -9.34
N THR A 19 9.15 -3.84 -10.11
CA THR A 19 9.23 -4.98 -11.03
C THR A 19 8.69 -4.59 -12.39
N LEU A 20 9.43 -4.93 -13.44
CA LEU A 20 8.97 -4.93 -14.82
C LEU A 20 9.26 -6.33 -15.41
N THR A 21 8.22 -7.13 -15.64
CA THR A 21 8.37 -8.53 -16.06
C THR A 21 7.67 -8.78 -17.40
N PRO A 22 8.40 -9.05 -18.48
CA PRO A 22 7.81 -9.45 -19.75
C PRO A 22 7.34 -10.91 -19.74
N GLY A 23 6.37 -11.25 -20.58
CA GLY A 23 5.87 -12.62 -20.76
C GLY A 23 4.83 -13.04 -19.72
N MET A 24 4.31 -12.09 -18.94
CA MET A 24 3.16 -12.31 -18.07
C MET A 24 1.90 -12.19 -18.92
N GLY A 25 1.26 -13.30 -19.26
CA GLY A 25 -0.05 -13.26 -19.94
C GLY A 25 -1.06 -12.43 -19.13
N PRO A 26 -2.14 -11.91 -19.75
CA PRO A 26 -3.21 -11.18 -19.06
C PRO A 26 -3.97 -12.13 -18.13
N LYS A 27 -3.34 -12.45 -17.00
CA LYS A 27 -3.96 -13.17 -15.90
C LYS A 27 -4.42 -12.13 -14.91
N GLU A 28 -5.71 -11.86 -14.89
CA GLU A 28 -6.53 -11.45 -13.74
C GLU A 28 -6.11 -10.25 -12.86
N TYR A 29 -5.07 -9.50 -13.21
CA TYR A 29 -4.65 -8.31 -12.47
C TYR A 29 -5.06 -7.05 -13.23
N ASP A 30 -6.28 -6.59 -12.98
CA ASP A 30 -6.66 -5.20 -13.24
C ASP A 30 -6.06 -4.34 -12.11
N GLY A 31 -5.45 -3.20 -12.46
CA GLY A 31 -4.63 -2.35 -11.59
C GLY A 31 -4.95 -2.47 -10.09
N GLN A 32 -4.24 -3.31 -9.35
CA GLN A 32 -4.55 -3.54 -7.93
C GLN A 32 -3.71 -2.58 -7.10
N TRP A 33 -4.37 -1.72 -6.33
CA TRP A 33 -3.75 -0.91 -5.29
C TRP A 33 -4.27 -1.40 -3.94
N VAL A 34 -3.42 -2.15 -3.25
CA VAL A 34 -3.79 -2.83 -2.00
C VAL A 34 -2.95 -2.28 -0.87
N MET A 35 -3.59 -1.97 0.25
CA MET A 35 -2.91 -1.52 1.45
C MET A 35 -3.12 -2.51 2.60
N PHE A 36 -2.02 -2.81 3.28
CA PHE A 36 -1.98 -3.62 4.49
C PHE A 36 -1.49 -2.75 5.65
N CYS A 37 -2.15 -2.86 6.79
CA CYS A 37 -1.76 -2.16 8.01
C CYS A 37 -1.48 -3.17 9.10
N SER A 38 -0.34 -3.04 9.78
CA SER A 38 0.05 -3.94 10.87
C SER A 38 0.61 -3.15 12.06
N PRO A 39 0.32 -3.58 13.29
CA PRO A 39 0.91 -2.99 14.48
C PRO A 39 2.40 -3.34 14.56
N LEU A 40 3.24 -2.41 15.03
CA LEU A 40 4.67 -2.66 15.29
C LEU A 40 4.97 -3.11 16.73
N GLY A 41 3.95 -3.49 17.50
CA GLY A 41 4.07 -3.93 18.89
C GLY A 41 4.41 -2.83 19.89
N SER A 42 4.75 -1.62 19.45
CA SER A 42 4.85 -0.42 20.29
C SER A 42 3.59 0.44 20.14
N PRO A 43 3.08 1.04 21.24
CA PRO A 43 1.92 1.92 21.18
C PRO A 43 2.13 3.05 20.17
N GLY A 44 1.11 3.31 19.35
CA GLY A 44 1.11 4.37 18.36
C GLY A 44 1.80 4.01 17.05
N ALA A 45 2.67 2.99 17.00
CA ALA A 45 3.42 2.64 15.80
C ALA A 45 2.68 1.63 14.89
N LEU A 46 2.70 1.92 13.60
CA LEU A 46 2.12 1.12 12.52
C LEU A 46 3.11 0.98 11.38
N VAL A 47 3.10 -0.18 10.73
CA VAL A 47 3.65 -0.34 9.39
C VAL A 47 2.50 -0.45 8.40
N VAL A 48 2.59 0.33 7.34
CA VAL A 48 1.64 0.31 6.23
C VAL A 48 2.37 -0.07 4.96
N SER A 49 2.00 -1.19 4.39
CA SER A 49 2.54 -1.70 3.13
C SER A 49 1.52 -1.47 2.03
N ALA A 50 1.94 -0.94 0.90
CA ALA A 50 1.11 -0.81 -0.27
C ALA A 50 1.73 -1.49 -1.48
N ASP A 51 0.90 -2.26 -2.17
CA ASP A 51 1.25 -3.03 -3.35
C ASP A 51 0.46 -2.52 -4.55
N PHE A 52 1.18 -2.17 -5.61
CA PHE A 52 0.64 -1.83 -6.92
C PHE A 52 1.03 -2.87 -7.96
N HIS A 53 0.06 -3.34 -8.76
CA HIS A 53 0.31 -4.19 -9.92
C HIS A 53 -0.60 -3.84 -11.08
N GLU A 54 -0.03 -3.66 -12.27
CA GLU A 54 -0.74 -3.46 -13.53
C GLU A 54 -0.17 -4.40 -14.59
N VAL A 55 -1.04 -5.07 -15.34
CA VAL A 55 -0.64 -5.89 -16.49
C VAL A 55 -1.17 -5.25 -17.76
N SER A 56 -0.28 -4.90 -18.68
CA SER A 56 -0.63 -4.35 -19.99
C SER A 56 0.16 -5.08 -21.08
N GLU A 57 -0.51 -5.51 -22.14
CA GLU A 57 0.10 -6.10 -23.35
C GLU A 57 1.10 -7.25 -23.08
N GLY A 58 0.87 -8.07 -22.05
CA GLY A 58 1.75 -9.19 -21.72
C GLY A 58 2.95 -8.84 -20.84
N VAL A 59 2.97 -7.63 -20.27
CA VAL A 59 4.01 -7.12 -19.38
C VAL A 59 3.38 -6.76 -18.03
N LEU A 60 4.01 -7.19 -16.93
CA LEU A 60 3.65 -6.77 -15.58
C LEU A 60 4.53 -5.59 -15.16
N LEU A 61 3.91 -4.51 -14.74
CA LEU A 61 4.53 -3.44 -13.96
C LEU A 61 4.00 -3.51 -12.53
N GLY A 62 4.88 -3.45 -11.54
CA GLY A 62 4.44 -3.44 -10.16
C GLY A 62 5.46 -2.86 -9.21
N GLY A 63 4.99 -2.54 -8.01
CA GLY A 63 5.81 -1.95 -6.98
C GLY A 63 5.23 -2.15 -5.59
N THR A 64 6.12 -2.19 -4.60
CA THR A 64 5.79 -2.37 -3.18
C THR A 64 6.49 -1.30 -2.37
N ALA A 65 5.74 -0.51 -1.60
CA ALA A 65 6.27 0.52 -0.71
C ALA A 65 5.77 0.33 0.72
N HIS A 66 6.62 0.63 1.70
CA HIS A 66 6.29 0.60 3.12
C HIS A 66 6.42 2.00 3.72
N ALA A 67 5.48 2.36 4.59
CA ALA A 67 5.57 3.50 5.48
C ALA A 67 5.54 3.01 6.93
N ILE A 68 6.35 3.63 7.78
CA ILE A 68 6.25 3.49 9.23
C ILE A 68 5.70 4.80 9.77
N VAL A 69 4.54 4.73 10.43
CA VAL A 69 3.89 5.90 11.03
C VAL A 69 3.67 5.69 12.53
N ARG A 70 3.83 6.76 13.28
CA ARG A 70 3.52 6.81 14.70
C ARG A 70 2.40 7.82 14.97
N SER A 71 1.33 7.36 15.60
CA SER A 71 0.29 8.21 16.18
C SER A 71 0.58 8.44 17.65
N ASN A 72 0.55 9.70 18.10
CA ASN A 72 0.68 10.03 19.51
C ASN A 72 -0.62 9.79 20.30
N ASP A 73 -1.76 9.72 19.60
CA ASP A 73 -3.10 9.68 20.20
C ASP A 73 -3.80 8.32 20.07
N ALA A 74 -3.29 7.38 19.27
CA ALA A 74 -3.96 6.12 18.97
C ALA A 74 -3.31 4.90 19.64
N THR A 75 -4.14 4.00 20.18
CA THR A 75 -3.70 2.69 20.68
C THR A 75 -3.59 1.70 19.52
N THR A 76 -2.49 1.75 18.79
CA THR A 76 -2.20 0.82 17.67
C THR A 76 -1.43 -0.43 18.10
N ALA A 77 -1.31 -0.67 19.40
CA ALA A 77 -0.57 -1.82 19.92
C ALA A 77 -1.26 -3.18 19.65
N SER A 78 -2.52 -3.16 19.21
CA SER A 78 -3.30 -4.34 18.84
C SER A 78 -3.68 -4.29 17.35
N GLN A 79 -4.03 -5.45 16.77
CA GLN A 79 -4.50 -5.49 15.39
C GLN A 79 -5.79 -4.68 15.20
N ALA A 80 -6.75 -4.75 16.14
CA ALA A 80 -7.98 -3.97 16.06
C ALA A 80 -7.72 -2.45 16.02
N GLY A 81 -6.73 -1.97 16.78
CA GLY A 81 -6.32 -0.57 16.73
C GLY A 81 -5.59 -0.20 15.43
N ALA A 82 -4.87 -1.15 14.82
CA ALA A 82 -4.26 -0.97 13.51
C ALA A 82 -5.30 -0.92 12.38
N ASP A 83 -6.37 -1.73 12.49
CA ASP A 83 -7.48 -1.74 11.54
C ASP A 83 -8.28 -0.43 11.61
N GLU A 84 -8.62 0.05 12.81
CA GLU A 84 -9.27 1.35 12.99
C GLU A 84 -8.40 2.50 12.45
N ALA A 85 -7.09 2.46 12.72
CA ALA A 85 -6.16 3.44 12.18
C ALA A 85 -6.06 3.37 10.65
N ALA A 86 -6.12 2.17 10.05
CA ALA A 86 -6.13 2.01 8.60
C ALA A 86 -7.35 2.65 7.95
N GLU A 87 -8.53 2.54 8.56
CA GLU A 87 -9.75 3.18 8.05
C GLU A 87 -9.68 4.71 8.10
N VAL A 88 -9.16 5.27 9.20
CA VAL A 88 -9.08 6.73 9.38
C VAL A 88 -7.94 7.35 8.57
N LEU A 89 -6.78 6.68 8.54
CA LEU A 89 -5.55 7.21 7.95
C LEU A 89 -5.28 6.71 6.53
N GLY A 90 -5.94 5.62 6.13
CA GLY A 90 -5.76 4.95 4.85
C GLY A 90 -5.78 5.89 3.66
N PRO A 91 -6.77 6.80 3.53
CA PRO A 91 -6.80 7.73 2.40
C PRO A 91 -5.55 8.63 2.31
N TRP A 92 -5.08 9.19 3.43
CA TRP A 92 -3.89 10.02 3.43
C TRP A 92 -2.61 9.20 3.19
N LEU A 93 -2.48 8.05 3.85
CA LEU A 93 -1.34 7.15 3.68
C LEU A 93 -1.25 6.58 2.26
N SER A 94 -2.39 6.33 1.62
CA SER A 94 -2.50 5.92 0.23
C SER A 94 -1.87 6.93 -0.71
N GLU A 95 -2.19 8.22 -0.54
CA GLU A 95 -1.61 9.30 -1.35
C GLU A 95 -0.10 9.41 -1.11
N VAL A 96 0.36 9.36 0.15
CA VAL A 96 1.79 9.40 0.48
C VAL A 96 2.56 8.24 -0.15
N LEU A 97 2.04 7.02 -0.03
CA LEU A 97 2.66 5.83 -0.60
C LEU A 97 2.61 5.82 -2.12
N TRP A 98 1.52 6.30 -2.72
CA TRP A 98 1.39 6.43 -4.16
C TRP A 98 2.38 7.45 -4.73
N ASP A 99 2.45 8.67 -4.19
CA ASP A 99 3.38 9.70 -4.66
C ASP A 99 4.83 9.19 -4.62
N PHE A 100 5.17 8.49 -3.54
CA PHE A 100 6.47 7.87 -3.40
C PHE A 100 6.71 6.78 -4.43
N LEU A 101 5.75 5.87 -4.63
CA LEU A 101 5.88 4.74 -5.55
C LEU A 101 5.84 5.17 -7.02
N ALA A 102 4.96 6.10 -7.37
CA ALA A 102 4.78 6.64 -8.72
C ALA A 102 6.06 7.30 -9.23
N GLY A 103 6.86 7.93 -8.36
CA GLY A 103 8.18 8.45 -8.70
C GLY A 103 9.14 7.39 -9.28
N TYR A 104 8.95 6.12 -8.95
CA TYR A 104 9.73 5.00 -9.50
C TYR A 104 9.03 4.25 -10.63
N LEU A 105 7.70 4.15 -10.59
CA LEU A 105 6.91 3.44 -11.61
C LEU A 105 6.81 4.23 -12.92
N LEU A 106 6.65 5.56 -12.87
CA LEU A 106 6.49 6.41 -14.05
C LEU A 106 7.67 6.31 -15.04
N PRO A 107 8.94 6.38 -14.60
CA PRO A 107 10.08 6.20 -15.51
C PRO A 107 10.15 4.81 -16.16
N LEU A 108 9.74 3.76 -15.43
CA LEU A 108 9.71 2.40 -15.97
C LEU A 108 8.59 2.21 -16.98
N ALA A 109 7.39 2.71 -16.68
CA ALA A 109 6.28 2.73 -17.63
C ALA A 109 6.68 3.43 -18.93
N ALA A 110 7.32 4.60 -18.83
CA ALA A 110 7.74 5.41 -19.98
C ALA A 110 8.80 4.73 -20.88
N THR A 111 9.54 3.74 -20.37
CA THR A 111 10.59 3.04 -21.11
C THR A 111 10.22 1.61 -21.51
N SER A 112 9.06 1.12 -21.04
CA SER A 112 8.61 -0.24 -21.30
C SER A 112 7.86 -0.38 -22.63
N TRP A 113 7.81 -1.61 -23.16
CA TRP A 113 7.06 -1.95 -24.37
C TRP A 113 5.58 -2.24 -24.13
N GLY A 114 5.17 -2.41 -22.86
CA GLY A 114 3.75 -2.47 -22.50
C GLY A 114 3.26 -1.04 -22.36
N ASN A 115 2.26 -0.63 -23.12
CA ASN A 115 1.68 0.71 -23.00
C ASN A 115 0.93 0.84 -21.65
N PHE A 116 1.65 1.06 -20.55
CA PHE A 116 1.06 1.25 -19.22
C PHE A 116 0.46 2.65 -19.10
N THR A 117 -0.69 2.74 -18.44
CA THR A 117 -1.32 4.03 -18.10
C THR A 117 -1.44 4.14 -16.59
N LEU A 118 -0.38 4.65 -15.96
CA LEU A 118 -0.40 4.89 -14.53
C LEU A 118 -1.32 6.08 -14.19
N PRO A 119 -2.16 5.97 -13.15
CA PRO A 119 -3.02 7.06 -12.72
C PRO A 119 -2.20 8.24 -12.15
N GLN A 120 -2.66 9.47 -12.38
CA GLN A 120 -1.96 10.67 -11.87
C GLN A 120 -2.14 10.90 -10.36
N LYS A 121 -3.08 10.19 -9.73
CA LYS A 121 -3.39 10.26 -8.31
C LYS A 121 -3.44 8.86 -7.75
N ALA A 122 -3.35 8.74 -6.42
CA ALA A 122 -3.53 7.44 -5.80
C ALA A 122 -4.89 6.84 -6.21
N PRO A 123 -4.91 5.60 -6.71
CA PRO A 123 -6.16 4.86 -6.80
C PRO A 123 -6.79 4.75 -5.40
N THR A 124 -8.11 4.52 -5.35
CA THR A 124 -8.74 4.15 -4.09
C THR A 124 -8.14 2.82 -3.64
N PRO A 125 -7.46 2.75 -2.48
CA PRO A 125 -6.87 1.52 -2.02
C PRO A 125 -7.95 0.54 -1.63
N THR A 126 -7.73 -0.73 -1.94
CA THR A 126 -8.42 -1.80 -1.24
C THR A 126 -7.64 -2.06 0.06
N ILE A 127 -8.21 -1.64 1.19
CA ILE A 127 -7.63 -1.95 2.50
C ILE A 127 -7.87 -3.45 2.75
N ARG A 128 -6.80 -4.16 3.11
CA ARG A 128 -6.84 -5.57 3.48
C ARG A 128 -6.33 -5.72 4.90
N HIS A 129 -7.10 -6.40 5.71
CA HIS A 129 -6.70 -6.73 7.08
C HIS A 129 -5.89 -8.03 7.05
N LEU A 130 -4.81 -8.12 7.83
CA LEU A 130 -3.99 -9.34 7.88
C LEU A 130 -4.79 -10.61 8.21
N ALA A 131 -5.89 -10.46 8.97
CA ALA A 131 -6.81 -11.56 9.27
C ALA A 131 -7.44 -12.19 8.01
N GLU A 132 -7.58 -11.42 6.92
CA GLU A 132 -8.16 -11.88 5.64
C GLU A 132 -7.16 -12.67 4.79
N LEU A 133 -5.86 -12.46 5.00
CA LEU A 133 -4.78 -13.22 4.35
C LEU A 133 -4.52 -14.57 5.04
N GLY A 134 -5.04 -14.75 6.27
CA GLY A 134 -4.88 -15.95 7.11
C GLY A 134 -6.06 -16.92 7.07
N GLY A 135 -6.80 -16.98 5.96
CA GLY A 135 -7.86 -17.97 5.77
C GLY A 135 -7.30 -19.40 5.64
N SER A 136 -7.44 -20.16 6.73
CA SER A 136 -7.32 -21.63 6.89
C SER A 136 -5.93 -22.26 7.12
N ASP A 137 -5.34 -22.03 8.29
CA ASP A 137 -4.65 -23.12 9.02
C ASP A 137 -5.57 -23.62 10.13
N LYS A 138 -6.57 -24.41 9.72
CA LYS A 138 -7.28 -25.38 10.55
C LYS A 138 -7.62 -26.60 9.69
N GLU A 139 -6.61 -27.43 9.44
CA GLU A 139 -6.73 -28.89 9.33
C GLU A 139 -5.58 -29.55 10.08
#